data_AF-A0A517U3G4-F1
#
_entry.id   AF-A0A517U3G4-F1
#
_cell.length_a   1.000
_cell.length_b   1.000
_cell.length_c   1.000
_cell.angle_alpha   90.00
_cell.angle_beta   90.00
_cell.angle_gamma   90.00
#
_symmetry.space_group_name_H-M   'P 1'
#
loop_
_entity.id
_entity.type
_entity.pdbx_description
1 polymer ?
#
loop_
_entity_poly.entity_id
_entity_poly.type
_entity_poly.pdbx_seq_one_letter_code
_entity_poly.pdbx_strand_id
1 'polypeptide(L)'
;MSCYRFGFAMVLAMVAMTAASSRALAVSYASNITKTGTTVNFVLNSPADILSYSINGGAPVTLDGSTKGAKTFNLVNVNDTFSIVAERTDAAGYTTLTGNTVTGGGNKLFTDSPEAGLTVLSDDTSVLNRFSNPRGVSVSQNPNAPNFGTVYVANSANATGTPQLIAASGIYPERTVTGDGLYALRPDGADAFGYGNDAKNPTVEGFPAWVASSNNSPFRNYVADDGTIYVADFSDANGSLIQVQPDLNSAINVLPGFGGPTTLPVGQNHGSTTAVHVEGSLAAGNLKVYTIDEDLTSAQFVEGGSTTDQNSLWEYNIGSGPFPSAVVPTKIAEPLIPLATTDMERGADGKWYLMQTRNGALNSPTLFVVSADGSTVLFNSLEATRTLTANPTADRDILQYCNGVAVSPDQKWVALMLNIGDVAVIPLIDGIPDLANKRVINTDPDVISGRDIAFDAAGNIHYVSSGQGLYRVLAPGGHTKATTSWNGTEFVFGVETITTTPGLAGDFNADNVVDGADFLVWQRGGSPNPLSTGDLDLWKAHFGDVGSATGAVGAVPEPSSLIVSLLAMAGFATFRRRVA
;
A
#
# COMPACT_ATOMS: atom_id res chain seq x y z
N MET A 1 62.73 -0.67 -31.00
CA MET A 1 61.60 -1.61 -31.10
C MET A 1 61.06 -1.79 -29.69
N SER A 2 60.02 -1.02 -29.36
CA SER A 2 59.52 -0.88 -27.99
C SER A 2 58.11 -1.47 -27.89
N CYS A 3 57.88 -2.24 -26.83
CA CYS A 3 56.65 -2.94 -26.49
C CYS A 3 55.44 -2.01 -26.40
N TYR A 4 54.30 -2.46 -26.94
CA TYR A 4 52.97 -2.05 -26.48
C TYR A 4 52.11 -3.29 -26.29
N ARG A 5 51.83 -3.62 -25.02
CA ARG A 5 50.76 -4.54 -24.61
C ARG A 5 49.51 -3.70 -24.40
N PHE A 6 48.48 -3.93 -25.23
CA PHE A 6 47.13 -3.44 -24.99
C PHE A 6 46.50 -4.21 -23.84
N GLY A 7 46.24 -3.54 -22.71
CA GLY A 7 45.41 -4.06 -21.64
C GLY A 7 43.94 -3.78 -21.95
N PHE A 8 43.15 -4.83 -22.15
CA PHE A 8 41.69 -4.74 -22.11
C PHE A 8 41.27 -4.68 -20.64
N ALA A 9 40.83 -3.51 -20.18
CA ALA A 9 40.13 -3.37 -18.90
C ALA A 9 38.67 -3.74 -19.13
N MET A 10 38.26 -4.93 -18.66
CA MET A 10 36.88 -5.38 -18.63
C MET A 10 36.18 -4.66 -17.47
N VAL A 11 35.38 -3.64 -17.80
CA VAL A 11 34.50 -2.96 -16.83
C VAL A 11 33.33 -3.91 -16.56
N LEU A 12 33.34 -4.54 -15.39
CA LEU A 12 32.22 -5.33 -14.89
C LEU A 12 31.19 -4.35 -14.31
N ALA A 13 30.16 -4.00 -15.09
CA ALA A 13 28.99 -3.31 -14.57
C ALA A 13 28.24 -4.28 -13.65
N MET A 14 28.32 -4.07 -12.34
CA MET A 14 27.42 -4.72 -11.38
C MET A 14 26.04 -4.10 -11.55
N VAL A 15 25.20 -4.71 -12.38
CA VAL A 15 23.75 -4.55 -12.25
C VAL A 15 23.36 -5.39 -11.04
N ALA A 16 23.07 -4.74 -9.92
CA ALA A 16 22.40 -5.38 -8.80
C ALA A 16 20.96 -5.70 -9.23
N MET A 17 20.77 -6.83 -9.91
CA MET A 17 19.46 -7.44 -10.02
C MET A 17 19.12 -8.00 -8.64
N THR A 18 18.40 -7.23 -7.84
CA THR A 18 17.62 -7.79 -6.74
C THR A 18 16.59 -8.72 -7.37
N ALA A 19 16.81 -10.03 -7.22
CA ALA A 19 15.79 -11.00 -7.55
C ALA A 19 14.54 -10.64 -6.75
N ALA A 20 13.46 -10.25 -7.44
CA ALA A 20 12.14 -10.13 -6.86
C ALA A 20 11.70 -11.53 -6.43
N SER A 21 12.07 -11.92 -5.22
CA SER A 21 11.33 -12.95 -4.50
C SER A 21 9.89 -12.47 -4.41
N SER A 22 8.93 -13.29 -4.84
CA SER A 22 7.52 -12.96 -4.71
C SER A 22 7.24 -12.60 -3.26
N ARG A 23 7.04 -11.31 -2.97
CA ARG A 23 6.85 -10.89 -1.59
C ARG A 23 5.53 -11.50 -1.09
N ALA A 24 5.53 -11.94 0.16
CA ALA A 24 4.31 -12.26 0.85
C ALA A 24 3.73 -10.97 1.46
N LEU A 25 2.68 -11.07 2.27
CA LEU A 25 2.14 -9.95 3.02
C LEU A 25 2.12 -10.32 4.51
N ALA A 26 2.20 -9.32 5.38
CA ALA A 26 2.15 -9.51 6.83
C ALA A 26 1.30 -8.46 7.54
N VAL A 27 0.76 -8.85 8.70
CA VAL A 27 -0.03 -7.95 9.54
C VAL A 27 0.85 -7.20 10.53
N SER A 28 1.59 -7.94 11.37
CA SER A 28 2.47 -7.36 12.38
C SER A 28 3.90 -7.28 11.87
N TYR A 29 4.56 -6.15 12.10
CA TYR A 29 5.97 -5.97 11.80
C TYR A 29 6.64 -4.95 12.72
N ALA A 30 7.95 -5.14 12.91
CA ALA A 30 8.81 -4.20 13.62
C ALA A 30 9.32 -3.13 12.66
N SER A 31 9.17 -1.87 13.07
CA SER A 31 9.52 -0.68 12.29
C SER A 31 10.12 0.41 13.18
N ASN A 32 10.49 1.55 12.60
CA ASN A 32 11.10 2.69 13.28
C ASN A 32 12.27 2.27 14.22
N ILE A 33 13.15 1.41 13.69
CA ILE A 33 14.20 0.75 14.45
C ILE A 33 15.35 1.73 14.67
N THR A 34 15.77 1.88 15.93
CA THR A 34 16.96 2.62 16.29
C THR A 34 17.92 1.72 17.05
N LYS A 35 19.19 1.77 16.67
CA LYS A 35 20.28 1.04 17.32
C LYS A 35 21.27 2.05 17.88
N THR A 36 21.27 2.25 19.19
CA THR A 36 22.16 3.19 19.88
C THR A 36 23.07 2.42 20.84
N GLY A 37 24.34 2.27 20.47
CA GLY A 37 25.24 1.37 21.18
C GLY A 37 24.77 -0.08 21.09
N THR A 38 24.46 -0.68 22.24
CA THR A 38 23.87 -2.02 22.36
C THR A 38 22.36 -2.02 22.47
N THR A 39 21.70 -0.87 22.68
CA THR A 39 20.25 -0.81 22.82
C THR A 39 19.58 -0.74 21.46
N VAL A 40 18.60 -1.61 21.24
CA VAL A 40 17.73 -1.61 20.05
C VAL A 40 16.32 -1.23 20.50
N ASN A 41 15.78 -0.15 19.96
CA ASN A 41 14.37 0.21 20.11
C ASN A 41 13.65 0.06 18.78
N PHE A 42 12.38 -0.32 18.82
CA PHE A 42 11.52 -0.40 17.64
C PHE A 42 10.06 -0.16 18.02
N VAL A 43 9.22 0.02 17.01
CA VAL A 43 7.77 0.11 17.14
C VAL A 43 7.13 -1.11 16.48
N LEU A 44 6.29 -1.81 17.22
CA LEU A 44 5.43 -2.86 16.70
C LEU A 44 4.09 -2.23 16.28
N ASN A 45 3.69 -2.36 15.02
CA ASN A 45 2.48 -1.70 14.47
C ASN A 45 1.15 -2.25 15.04
N SER A 46 1.09 -3.55 15.30
CA SER A 46 -0.07 -4.28 15.83
C SER A 46 0.38 -5.39 16.79
N PRO A 47 -0.44 -5.83 17.75
CA PRO A 47 -0.06 -6.96 18.62
C PRO A 47 0.36 -8.18 17.81
N ALA A 48 1.31 -8.96 18.27
CA ALA A 48 1.78 -10.18 17.60
C ALA A 48 1.60 -11.40 18.52
N ASP A 49 1.24 -12.55 17.96
CA ASP A 49 1.14 -13.82 18.71
C ASP A 49 2.53 -14.30 19.12
N ILE A 50 3.51 -14.13 18.23
CA ILE A 50 4.91 -14.36 18.49
C ILE A 50 5.67 -13.08 18.21
N LEU A 51 6.35 -12.57 19.25
CA LEU A 51 7.36 -11.52 19.09
C LEU A 51 8.67 -12.05 19.68
N SER A 52 9.73 -12.08 18.88
CA SER A 52 11.04 -12.52 19.35
C SER A 52 12.17 -11.80 18.65
N TYR A 53 13.37 -11.88 19.23
CA TYR A 53 14.60 -11.47 18.57
C TYR A 53 15.66 -12.56 18.66
N SER A 54 16.57 -12.60 17.69
CA SER A 54 17.79 -13.43 17.72
C SER A 54 19.00 -12.53 17.55
N ILE A 55 20.08 -12.83 18.26
CA ILE A 55 21.38 -12.14 18.14
C ILE A 55 22.37 -13.09 17.46
N ASN A 56 23.06 -12.62 16.41
CA ASN A 56 24.08 -13.38 15.68
C ASN A 56 23.61 -14.78 15.21
N GLY A 57 22.34 -14.90 14.81
CA GLY A 57 21.73 -16.18 14.41
C GLY A 57 21.52 -17.18 15.55
N GLY A 58 21.64 -16.74 16.81
CA GLY A 58 21.37 -17.55 18.00
C GLY A 58 19.88 -17.86 18.19
N ALA A 59 19.59 -18.65 19.23
CA ALA A 59 18.22 -19.04 19.57
C ALA A 59 17.31 -17.81 19.77
N PRO A 60 16.06 -17.85 19.28
CA PRO A 60 15.10 -16.77 19.50
C PRO A 60 14.83 -16.53 20.99
N VAL A 61 14.74 -15.25 21.36
CA VAL A 61 14.37 -14.78 22.70
C VAL A 61 13.04 -14.04 22.58
N THR A 62 12.04 -14.49 23.34
CA THR A 62 10.70 -13.90 23.33
C THR A 62 10.68 -12.49 23.91
N LEU A 63 9.86 -11.63 23.30
CA LEU A 63 9.45 -10.32 23.80
C LEU A 63 7.93 -10.31 24.00
N ASP A 64 7.42 -9.34 24.76
CA ASP A 64 5.97 -9.15 24.89
C ASP A 64 5.37 -8.63 23.57
N GLY A 65 4.68 -9.52 22.85
CA GLY A 65 3.91 -9.21 21.64
C GLY A 65 2.45 -8.83 21.89
N SER A 66 1.93 -8.96 23.11
CA SER A 66 0.49 -8.80 23.40
C SER A 66 -0.07 -7.39 23.16
N THR A 67 0.83 -6.41 23.06
CA THR A 67 0.51 -4.99 22.83
C THR A 67 1.34 -4.43 21.68
N LYS A 68 0.73 -3.59 20.85
CA LYS A 68 1.46 -2.76 19.88
C LYS A 68 2.24 -1.64 20.58
N GLY A 69 3.14 -1.00 19.85
CA GLY A 69 3.88 0.18 20.29
C GLY A 69 5.35 -0.06 20.55
N ALA A 70 5.96 0.80 21.36
CA ALA A 70 7.42 0.81 21.58
C ALA A 70 7.89 -0.46 22.30
N LYS A 71 8.95 -1.08 21.78
CA LYS A 71 9.60 -2.28 22.31
C LYS A 71 11.11 -2.06 22.32
N THR A 72 11.82 -2.82 23.17
CA THR A 72 13.27 -2.68 23.34
C THR A 72 13.93 -3.99 23.73
N PHE A 73 15.17 -4.18 23.30
CA PHE A 73 16.07 -5.23 23.80
C PHE A 73 17.53 -4.75 23.70
N ASN A 74 18.45 -5.51 24.30
CA ASN A 74 19.87 -5.17 24.30
C ASN A 74 20.69 -6.26 23.60
N LEU A 75 21.63 -5.81 22.77
CA LEU A 75 22.69 -6.61 22.18
C LEU A 75 23.79 -6.90 23.21
N VAL A 76 24.60 -7.92 22.94
CA VAL A 76 25.77 -8.23 23.78
C VAL A 76 26.93 -7.29 23.44
N ASN A 77 27.14 -7.03 22.15
CA ASN A 77 28.17 -6.14 21.62
C ASN A 77 27.58 -5.15 20.62
N VAL A 78 28.25 -4.00 20.47
CA VAL A 78 27.84 -2.95 19.52
C VAL A 78 27.89 -3.39 18.05
N ASN A 79 28.61 -4.46 17.71
CA ASN A 79 28.72 -4.97 16.34
C ASN A 79 27.85 -6.21 16.08
N ASP A 80 27.04 -6.62 17.05
CA ASP A 80 26.16 -7.77 16.87
C ASP A 80 25.14 -7.52 15.75
N THR A 81 24.87 -8.58 15.01
CA THR A 81 23.73 -8.67 14.08
C THR A 81 22.51 -9.15 14.84
N PHE A 82 21.32 -8.81 14.36
CA PHE A 82 20.08 -9.28 14.99
C PHE A 82 18.94 -9.40 13.98
N SER A 83 17.92 -10.17 14.35
CA SER A 83 16.63 -10.24 13.66
C SER A 83 15.51 -10.08 14.67
N ILE A 84 14.45 -9.35 14.29
CA ILE A 84 13.20 -9.25 15.04
C ILE A 84 12.13 -9.95 14.22
N VAL A 85 11.45 -10.92 14.83
CA VAL A 85 10.36 -11.69 14.21
C VAL A 85 9.06 -11.32 14.88
N ALA A 86 8.06 -10.94 14.07
CA ALA A 86 6.68 -10.78 14.47
C ALA A 86 5.81 -11.75 13.65
N GLU A 87 5.12 -12.68 14.31
CA GLU A 87 4.15 -13.58 13.70
C GLU A 87 2.75 -13.30 14.26
N ARG A 88 1.75 -13.32 13.39
CA ARG A 88 0.36 -13.03 13.74
C ARG A 88 -0.58 -13.84 12.88
N THR A 89 -1.61 -14.39 13.52
CA THR A 89 -2.76 -15.04 12.88
C THR A 89 -3.99 -14.18 13.09
N ASP A 90 -4.53 -13.65 12.00
CA ASP A 90 -5.81 -12.98 11.99
C ASP A 90 -6.86 -13.76 11.20
N ALA A 91 -8.12 -13.38 11.40
CA ALA A 91 -9.16 -13.68 10.44
C ALA A 91 -8.74 -13.23 9.02
N ALA A 92 -9.40 -13.82 8.03
CA ALA A 92 -9.10 -13.53 6.64
C ALA A 92 -9.40 -12.05 6.32
N GLY A 93 -8.40 -11.30 5.86
CA GLY A 93 -8.51 -9.88 5.54
C GLY A 93 -8.78 -9.68 4.04
N TYR A 94 -8.29 -8.57 3.47
CA TYR A 94 -8.65 -8.18 2.10
C TYR A 94 -8.23 -9.19 1.02
N THR A 95 -7.31 -10.10 1.35
CA THR A 95 -6.84 -11.16 0.45
C THR A 95 -7.87 -12.28 0.25
N THR A 96 -8.88 -12.36 1.11
CA THR A 96 -9.87 -13.46 1.14
C THR A 96 -11.28 -12.96 0.93
N LEU A 97 -12.11 -13.75 0.26
CA LEU A 97 -13.53 -13.46 0.08
C LEU A 97 -14.35 -13.90 1.30
N THR A 98 -15.34 -13.11 1.68
CA THR A 98 -16.29 -13.47 2.75
C THR A 98 -17.49 -14.26 2.23
N GLY A 99 -17.71 -14.26 0.91
CA GLY A 99 -18.89 -14.84 0.27
C GLY A 99 -20.10 -13.90 0.22
N ASN A 100 -20.02 -12.73 0.84
CA ASN A 100 -21.03 -11.68 0.71
C ASN A 100 -20.88 -10.89 -0.60
N THR A 101 -21.86 -10.04 -0.88
CA THR A 101 -21.87 -9.14 -2.04
C THR A 101 -22.10 -7.70 -1.59
N VAL A 102 -21.23 -6.79 -2.02
CA VAL A 102 -21.45 -5.35 -1.93
C VAL A 102 -22.19 -4.92 -3.18
N THR A 103 -23.38 -4.35 -3.01
CA THR A 103 -24.21 -3.87 -4.13
C THR A 103 -23.56 -2.68 -4.80
N GLY A 104 -23.50 -2.68 -6.12
CA GLY A 104 -22.95 -1.58 -6.92
C GLY A 104 -23.93 -0.43 -7.15
N GLY A 105 -23.47 0.57 -7.91
CA GLY A 105 -24.24 1.74 -8.31
C GLY A 105 -23.98 2.99 -7.46
N GLY A 106 -24.53 4.13 -7.89
CA GLY A 106 -24.28 5.41 -7.23
C GLY A 106 -22.80 5.78 -7.21
N ASN A 107 -22.26 6.15 -6.05
CA ASN A 107 -20.84 6.50 -5.84
C ASN A 107 -19.95 5.28 -5.49
N LYS A 108 -20.44 4.05 -5.69
CA LYS A 108 -19.70 2.79 -5.49
C LYS A 108 -19.14 2.27 -6.82
N LEU A 109 -18.51 1.09 -6.83
CA LEU A 109 -18.29 0.38 -8.10
C LEU A 109 -19.61 0.24 -8.85
N PHE A 110 -19.57 0.36 -10.18
CA PHE A 110 -20.81 0.41 -10.97
C PHE A 110 -21.58 -0.92 -10.99
N THR A 111 -20.90 -2.03 -10.65
CA THR A 111 -21.48 -3.38 -10.60
C THR A 111 -21.35 -3.97 -9.21
N ASP A 112 -22.28 -4.87 -8.87
CA ASP A 112 -22.17 -5.71 -7.69
C ASP A 112 -20.82 -6.43 -7.67
N SER A 113 -20.25 -6.55 -6.47
CA SER A 113 -18.91 -7.08 -6.30
C SER A 113 -18.85 -8.00 -5.08
N PRO A 114 -18.12 -9.12 -5.15
CA PRO A 114 -17.84 -9.93 -3.99
C PRO A 114 -17.15 -9.10 -2.90
N GLU A 115 -17.55 -9.33 -1.65
CA GLU A 115 -16.94 -8.68 -0.49
C GLU A 115 -15.66 -9.40 -0.08
N ALA A 116 -14.62 -8.63 0.22
CA ALA A 116 -13.37 -9.10 0.81
C ALA A 116 -13.41 -8.98 2.35
N GLY A 117 -12.61 -9.78 3.03
CA GLY A 117 -12.54 -9.79 4.49
C GLY A 117 -12.07 -8.45 5.07
N LEU A 118 -12.64 -8.07 6.21
CA LEU A 118 -12.30 -6.86 6.93
C LEU A 118 -11.48 -7.20 8.18
N THR A 119 -10.21 -6.79 8.19
CA THR A 119 -9.36 -6.80 9.38
C THR A 119 -8.80 -5.39 9.56
N VAL A 120 -9.20 -4.69 10.62
CA VAL A 120 -8.80 -3.29 10.89
C VAL A 120 -7.73 -3.25 11.99
N LEU A 121 -6.61 -2.56 11.74
CA LEU A 121 -5.53 -2.36 12.72
C LEU A 121 -5.56 -0.99 13.40
N SER A 122 -6.15 0.00 12.73
CA SER A 122 -6.38 1.32 13.29
C SER A 122 -7.42 1.27 14.41
N ASP A 123 -7.34 2.23 15.32
CA ASP A 123 -8.31 2.38 16.41
C ASP A 123 -9.26 3.55 16.11
N ASP A 124 -10.49 3.24 15.71
CA ASP A 124 -11.52 4.24 15.40
C ASP A 124 -11.93 5.09 16.61
N THR A 125 -11.57 4.67 17.84
CA THR A 125 -11.79 5.45 19.08
C THR A 125 -10.65 6.42 19.38
N SER A 126 -9.55 6.38 18.61
CA SER A 126 -8.43 7.30 18.75
C SER A 126 -8.70 8.63 18.06
N VAL A 127 -8.51 9.73 18.79
CA VAL A 127 -8.56 11.09 18.22
C VAL A 127 -7.51 11.28 17.13
N LEU A 128 -6.38 10.58 17.18
CA LEU A 128 -5.30 10.77 16.19
C LEU A 128 -5.65 10.24 14.80
N ASN A 129 -6.66 9.38 14.69
CA ASN A 129 -7.18 8.87 13.42
C ASN A 129 -8.26 9.78 12.81
N ARG A 130 -8.59 10.91 13.45
CA ARG A 130 -9.61 11.87 12.97
C ARG A 130 -8.97 13.01 12.20
N PHE A 131 -9.36 13.20 10.94
CA PHE A 131 -8.88 14.30 10.10
C PHE A 131 -10.07 15.00 9.43
N SER A 132 -10.02 16.33 9.32
CA SER A 132 -11.15 17.15 8.85
C SER A 132 -11.31 17.07 7.35
N ASN A 133 -10.21 17.20 6.63
CA ASN A 133 -10.19 17.26 5.18
C ASN A 133 -8.88 16.66 4.65
N PRO A 134 -8.59 15.39 5.00
CA PRO A 134 -7.41 14.70 4.47
C PRO A 134 -7.52 14.62 2.95
N ARG A 135 -6.38 14.72 2.27
CA ARG A 135 -6.25 14.63 0.81
C ARG A 135 -5.20 13.64 0.36
N GLY A 136 -4.16 13.43 1.18
CA GLY A 136 -3.07 12.52 0.89
C GLY A 136 -2.73 11.62 2.07
N VAL A 137 -2.28 10.40 1.78
CA VAL A 137 -1.66 9.51 2.75
C VAL A 137 -0.51 8.73 2.12
N SER A 138 0.64 8.67 2.79
CA SER A 138 1.76 7.82 2.38
C SER A 138 2.49 7.24 3.58
N VAL A 139 3.23 6.15 3.36
CA VAL A 139 3.96 5.43 4.42
C VAL A 139 5.41 5.26 4.02
N SER A 140 6.34 5.47 4.96
CA SER A 140 7.76 5.16 4.73
C SER A 140 7.97 3.65 4.66
N GLN A 141 8.42 3.14 3.50
CA GLN A 141 8.53 1.70 3.25
C GLN A 141 9.95 1.14 3.35
N ASN A 142 10.99 1.96 3.25
CA ASN A 142 12.37 1.49 3.28
C ASN A 142 12.83 1.25 4.74
N PRO A 143 13.26 0.02 5.12
CA PRO A 143 13.75 -0.26 6.47
C PRO A 143 15.02 0.51 6.87
N ASN A 144 15.73 1.10 5.91
CA ASN A 144 16.90 1.94 6.15
C ASN A 144 16.56 3.44 6.25
N ALA A 145 15.33 3.84 5.96
CA ALA A 145 14.89 5.22 6.15
C ALA A 145 14.73 5.51 7.65
N PRO A 146 15.09 6.73 8.11
CA PRO A 146 15.01 7.11 9.53
C PRO A 146 13.58 7.11 10.09
N ASN A 147 12.58 7.11 9.21
CA ASN A 147 11.16 7.14 9.53
C ASN A 147 10.43 5.86 9.10
N PHE A 148 11.13 4.74 8.90
CA PHE A 148 10.52 3.48 8.44
C PHE A 148 9.22 3.13 9.19
N GLY A 149 8.13 2.92 8.45
CA GLY A 149 6.78 2.63 8.95
C GLY A 149 5.99 3.86 9.42
N THR A 150 6.57 5.05 9.44
CA THR A 150 5.86 6.30 9.76
C THR A 150 4.91 6.66 8.64
N VAL A 151 3.70 7.07 9.02
CA VAL A 151 2.60 7.45 8.13
C VAL A 151 2.49 8.96 8.11
N TYR A 152 2.33 9.53 6.91
CA TYR A 152 2.19 10.97 6.71
C TYR A 152 0.85 11.26 6.05
N VAL A 153 0.09 12.19 6.64
CA VAL A 153 -1.22 12.60 6.16
C VAL A 153 -1.19 14.08 5.78
N ALA A 154 -1.52 14.38 4.53
CA ALA A 154 -1.80 15.74 4.07
C ALA A 154 -3.27 16.08 4.34
N ASN A 155 -3.50 17.12 5.14
CA ASN A 155 -4.83 17.60 5.51
C ASN A 155 -4.98 19.05 5.05
N SER A 156 -5.79 19.30 4.02
CA SER A 156 -6.06 20.66 3.55
C SER A 156 -7.09 21.36 4.44
N ALA A 157 -7.34 22.63 4.18
CA ALA A 157 -8.47 23.33 4.77
C ALA A 157 -9.76 23.06 3.97
N ASN A 158 -10.90 23.29 4.61
CA ASN A 158 -12.21 23.38 3.97
C ASN A 158 -12.64 24.86 3.99
N ALA A 159 -13.75 25.18 3.32
CA ALA A 159 -14.23 26.56 3.23
C ALA A 159 -14.60 27.23 4.57
N THR A 160 -14.63 26.51 5.70
CA THR A 160 -14.99 27.05 7.02
C THR A 160 -13.82 27.69 7.78
N GLY A 161 -12.59 27.66 7.23
CA GLY A 161 -11.39 28.25 7.85
C GLY A 161 -10.81 27.41 8.99
N THR A 162 -9.72 27.89 9.61
CA THR A 162 -8.96 27.21 10.67
C THR A 162 -9.19 27.87 12.03
N PRO A 163 -9.20 27.12 13.17
CA PRO A 163 -9.06 25.67 13.31
C PRO A 163 -10.32 24.92 12.84
N GLN A 164 -10.17 23.63 12.52
CA GLN A 164 -11.27 22.81 12.00
C GLN A 164 -11.74 21.78 13.03
N LEU A 165 -13.00 21.92 13.44
CA LEU A 165 -13.68 20.98 14.32
C LEU A 165 -14.22 19.78 13.52
N ILE A 166 -13.88 18.59 13.99
CA ILE A 166 -14.43 17.32 13.52
C ILE A 166 -15.35 16.82 14.63
N ALA A 167 -16.65 16.97 14.44
CA ALA A 167 -17.64 16.59 15.45
C ALA A 167 -17.56 15.09 15.79
N ALA A 168 -17.86 14.74 17.04
CA ALA A 168 -18.03 13.34 17.44
C ALA A 168 -19.23 12.70 16.70
N SER A 169 -19.13 11.42 16.38
CA SER A 169 -20.21 10.64 15.78
C SER A 169 -20.08 9.17 16.16
N GLY A 170 -21.04 8.64 16.93
CA GLY A 170 -20.98 7.25 17.40
C GLY A 170 -19.70 6.95 18.18
N ILE A 171 -18.89 6.00 17.70
CA ILE A 171 -17.60 5.62 18.30
C ILE A 171 -16.47 6.60 17.94
N TYR A 172 -16.67 7.46 16.94
CA TYR A 172 -15.66 8.39 16.45
C TYR A 172 -15.59 9.61 17.37
N PRO A 173 -14.45 9.85 18.04
CA PRO A 173 -14.33 10.96 18.96
C PRO A 173 -14.28 12.31 18.23
N GLU A 174 -14.54 13.37 18.99
CA GLU A 174 -14.30 14.74 18.54
C GLU A 174 -12.80 15.01 18.46
N ARG A 175 -12.37 15.75 17.44
CA ARG A 175 -11.01 16.31 17.35
C ARG A 175 -11.07 17.68 16.69
N THR A 176 -10.31 18.63 17.23
CA THR A 176 -10.07 19.93 16.57
C THR A 176 -8.64 19.96 16.08
N VAL A 177 -8.44 20.05 14.77
CA VAL A 177 -7.12 20.23 14.15
C VAL A 177 -6.86 21.72 13.93
N THR A 178 -5.63 22.18 14.19
CA THR A 178 -5.36 23.63 14.23
C THR A 178 -5.14 24.28 12.86
N GLY A 179 -4.97 23.50 11.80
CA GLY A 179 -4.82 24.06 10.46
C GLY A 179 -4.77 23.06 9.31
N ASP A 180 -4.51 23.60 8.13
CA ASP A 180 -4.06 22.91 6.93
C ASP A 180 -2.54 22.62 7.01
N GLY A 181 -2.15 21.42 6.61
CA GLY A 181 -0.76 21.00 6.66
C GLY A 181 -0.60 19.49 6.79
N LEU A 182 0.53 19.11 7.35
CA LEU A 182 0.98 17.73 7.44
C LEU A 182 0.86 17.21 8.88
N TYR A 183 0.54 15.93 8.97
CA TYR A 183 0.54 15.16 10.22
C TYR A 183 1.37 13.91 10.04
N ALA A 184 1.96 13.41 11.13
CA ALA A 184 2.71 12.17 11.13
C ALA A 184 2.26 11.27 12.27
N LEU A 185 1.96 10.01 11.94
CA LEU A 185 1.62 8.96 12.89
C LEU A 185 2.69 7.88 12.84
N ARG A 186 3.07 7.38 14.00
CA ARG A 186 3.84 6.15 14.09
C ARG A 186 3.01 4.96 13.57
N PRO A 187 3.67 3.87 13.17
CA PRO A 187 2.98 2.68 12.70
C PRO A 187 2.01 2.04 13.71
N ASP A 188 2.15 2.31 15.01
CA ASP A 188 1.20 1.86 16.04
C ASP A 188 -0.02 2.80 16.23
N GLY A 189 -0.10 3.89 15.47
CA GLY A 189 -1.17 4.89 15.51
C GLY A 189 -0.98 5.99 16.55
N ALA A 190 0.16 6.01 17.23
CA ALA A 190 0.53 7.12 18.10
C ALA A 190 1.09 8.30 17.29
N ASP A 191 1.16 9.46 17.92
CA ASP A 191 1.82 10.63 17.33
C ASP A 191 3.32 10.36 17.13
N ALA A 192 3.83 10.63 15.92
CA ALA A 192 5.22 10.40 15.57
C ALA A 192 6.18 11.34 16.30
N PHE A 193 5.78 12.60 16.52
CA PHE A 193 6.69 13.67 16.95
C PHE A 193 6.12 14.55 18.07
N GLY A 194 4.91 14.26 18.55
CA GLY A 194 4.26 14.97 19.64
C GLY A 194 3.58 16.28 19.23
N TYR A 195 3.11 16.39 17.99
CA TYR A 195 2.41 17.58 17.46
C TYR A 195 0.92 17.64 17.85
N GLY A 196 0.32 16.51 18.22
CA GLY A 196 -1.05 16.38 18.66
C GLY A 196 -2.04 16.87 17.60
N ASN A 197 -2.66 18.01 17.87
CA ASN A 197 -3.64 18.63 16.98
C ASN A 197 -3.00 19.62 15.99
N ASP A 198 -1.72 19.90 16.14
CA ASP A 198 -1.05 20.94 15.39
C ASP A 198 -0.69 20.48 13.98
N ALA A 199 -1.27 21.17 12.99
CA ALA A 199 -0.90 20.98 11.60
C ALA A 199 0.52 21.49 11.36
N LYS A 200 1.34 20.69 10.71
CA LYS A 200 2.70 21.10 10.36
C LYS A 200 2.72 21.79 9.00
N ASN A 201 3.08 23.07 9.06
CA ASN A 201 3.37 23.91 7.91
C ASN A 201 4.85 24.28 8.01
N PRO A 202 5.77 23.47 7.44
CA PRO A 202 7.20 23.70 7.59
C PRO A 202 7.57 25.06 6.97
N THR A 203 8.35 25.86 7.70
CA THR A 203 8.83 27.15 7.21
C THR A 203 9.86 26.92 6.10
N VAL A 204 9.64 27.47 4.91
CA VAL A 204 10.53 27.33 3.75
C VAL A 204 10.98 28.70 3.28
N GLU A 205 12.23 28.81 2.84
CA GLU A 205 12.66 29.94 2.04
C GLU A 205 11.94 29.91 0.68
N GLY A 206 11.01 30.83 0.49
CA GLY A 206 10.26 31.00 -0.76
C GLY A 206 8.85 30.41 -0.75
N PHE A 207 8.53 29.38 0.06
CA PHE A 207 7.15 28.85 0.11
C PHE A 207 6.22 29.84 0.83
N PRO A 208 5.13 30.27 0.19
CA PRO A 208 4.22 31.26 0.78
C PRO A 208 3.34 30.73 1.93
N ALA A 209 3.33 29.41 2.19
CA ALA A 209 2.44 28.63 3.08
C ALA A 209 1.34 27.86 2.31
N TRP A 210 0.77 26.82 2.94
CA TRP A 210 -0.46 26.18 2.46
C TRP A 210 -1.64 27.17 2.40
N VAL A 211 -2.57 26.94 1.48
CA VAL A 211 -3.72 27.82 1.23
C VAL A 211 -4.87 27.47 2.17
N ALA A 212 -5.00 28.24 3.25
CA ALA A 212 -5.96 28.03 4.34
C ALA A 212 -7.46 28.03 3.97
N SER A 213 -7.83 28.34 2.73
CA SER A 213 -9.20 28.29 2.21
C SER A 213 -9.36 27.33 1.02
N SER A 214 -8.37 26.46 0.80
CA SER A 214 -8.32 25.55 -0.33
C SER A 214 -8.50 24.09 0.09
N ASN A 215 -9.34 23.39 -0.66
CA ASN A 215 -9.49 21.95 -0.60
C ASN A 215 -8.33 21.18 -1.25
N ASN A 216 -7.33 21.89 -1.78
CA ASN A 216 -6.28 21.36 -2.64
C ASN A 216 -4.86 21.71 -2.16
N SER A 217 -4.69 22.20 -0.91
CA SER A 217 -3.40 22.65 -0.38
C SER A 217 -3.27 22.35 1.12
N PRO A 218 -2.31 21.51 1.55
CA PRO A 218 -1.58 20.53 0.73
C PRO A 218 -2.54 19.51 0.11
N PHE A 219 -2.19 18.89 -1.03
CA PHE A 219 -3.04 17.86 -1.66
C PHE A 219 -2.56 16.44 -1.35
N ARG A 220 -1.63 15.89 -2.13
CA ARG A 220 -1.08 14.54 -1.89
C ARG A 220 0.38 14.55 -1.50
N ASN A 221 0.80 13.50 -0.82
CA ASN A 221 2.18 13.33 -0.38
C ASN A 221 2.72 11.96 -0.74
N TYR A 222 4.04 11.89 -0.90
CA TYR A 222 4.81 10.68 -1.18
C TYR A 222 6.01 10.64 -0.24
N VAL A 223 6.41 9.46 0.23
CA VAL A 223 7.63 9.28 1.02
C VAL A 223 8.64 8.53 0.15
N ALA A 224 9.76 9.19 -0.14
CA ALA A 224 10.86 8.61 -0.92
C ALA A 224 11.64 7.56 -0.11
N ASP A 225 12.45 6.75 -0.80
CA ASP A 225 13.24 5.69 -0.19
C ASP A 225 14.22 6.16 0.88
N ASP A 226 14.71 7.41 0.82
CA ASP A 226 15.58 7.99 1.83
C ASP A 226 14.82 8.55 3.06
N GLY A 227 13.48 8.43 3.06
CA GLY A 227 12.57 8.92 4.09
C GLY A 227 12.08 10.35 3.87
N THR A 228 12.62 11.08 2.90
CA THR A 228 12.18 12.42 2.53
C THR A 228 10.73 12.40 2.07
N ILE A 229 9.96 13.44 2.44
CA ILE A 229 8.56 13.56 2.03
C ILE A 229 8.46 14.59 0.90
N TYR A 230 7.66 14.29 -0.10
CA TYR A 230 7.33 15.18 -1.20
C TYR A 230 5.83 15.45 -1.18
N VAL A 231 5.43 16.71 -1.32
CA VAL A 231 4.03 17.14 -1.19
C VAL A 231 3.64 17.94 -2.42
N ALA A 232 2.67 17.40 -3.17
CA ALA A 232 2.03 18.05 -4.30
C ALA A 232 0.97 19.05 -3.80
N ASP A 233 1.03 20.27 -4.32
CA ASP A 233 0.00 21.29 -4.12
C ASP A 233 -0.81 21.44 -5.42
N PHE A 234 -2.10 21.17 -5.31
CA PHE A 234 -3.06 21.17 -6.41
C PHE A 234 -3.88 22.47 -6.48
N SER A 235 -3.48 23.51 -5.74
CA SER A 235 -4.16 24.79 -5.76
C SER A 235 -3.64 25.72 -6.86
N ASP A 236 -4.54 26.42 -7.54
CA ASP A 236 -4.14 27.46 -8.51
C ASP A 236 -3.26 28.55 -7.89
N ALA A 237 -3.46 28.84 -6.61
CA ALA A 237 -2.75 29.89 -5.90
C ALA A 237 -1.28 29.52 -5.63
N ASN A 238 -1.03 28.30 -5.13
CA ASN A 238 0.28 27.88 -4.65
C ASN A 238 0.77 26.56 -5.27
N GLY A 239 0.21 26.19 -6.44
CA GLY A 239 0.56 24.99 -7.20
C GLY A 239 2.06 24.82 -7.27
N SER A 240 2.56 23.71 -6.72
CA SER A 240 3.98 23.49 -6.48
C SER A 240 4.27 22.06 -6.05
N LEU A 241 5.55 21.74 -5.95
CA LEU A 241 6.04 20.53 -5.31
C LEU A 241 7.04 20.91 -4.21
N ILE A 242 6.75 20.50 -2.98
CA ILE A 242 7.55 20.84 -1.81
C ILE A 242 8.20 19.57 -1.24
N GLN A 243 9.50 19.63 -1.00
CA GLN A 243 10.23 18.60 -0.26
C GLN A 243 10.21 18.95 1.23
N VAL A 244 9.86 18.01 2.08
CA VAL A 244 9.74 18.17 3.53
C VAL A 244 10.62 17.13 4.24
N GLN A 245 11.33 17.54 5.29
CA GLN A 245 12.10 16.62 6.12
C GLN A 245 11.18 15.65 6.88
N PRO A 246 11.66 14.44 7.24
CA PRO A 246 10.85 13.43 7.92
C PRO A 246 10.12 13.91 9.19
N ASP A 247 10.72 14.89 9.90
CA ASP A 247 10.17 15.48 11.12
C ASP A 247 9.18 16.63 10.88
N LEU A 248 8.89 16.97 9.62
CA LEU A 248 7.98 18.03 9.21
C LEU A 248 8.35 19.46 9.69
N ASN A 249 9.58 19.70 10.12
CA ASN A 249 9.98 21.03 10.65
C ASN A 249 10.67 21.92 9.62
N SER A 250 11.13 21.36 8.51
CA SER A 250 11.75 22.12 7.43
C SER A 250 11.39 21.56 6.07
N ALA A 251 11.37 22.45 5.08
CA ALA A 251 11.04 22.11 3.72
C ALA A 251 11.77 23.01 2.72
N ILE A 252 11.80 22.59 1.45
CA ILE A 252 12.49 23.25 0.34
C ILE A 252 11.58 23.17 -0.88
N ASN A 253 11.46 24.26 -1.64
CA ASN A 253 10.74 24.26 -2.90
C ASN A 253 11.52 23.47 -3.97
N VAL A 254 10.89 22.46 -4.57
CA VAL A 254 11.55 21.54 -5.51
C VAL A 254 11.62 22.15 -6.91
N LEU A 255 10.56 22.83 -7.35
CA LEU A 255 10.40 23.36 -8.70
C LEU A 255 10.19 24.89 -8.66
N PRO A 256 10.71 25.64 -9.65
CA PRO A 256 10.72 27.11 -9.62
C PRO A 256 9.32 27.71 -9.76
N GLY A 257 8.98 28.61 -8.83
CA GLY A 257 7.72 29.36 -8.84
C GLY A 257 6.66 28.75 -7.94
N PHE A 258 5.49 29.38 -7.93
CA PHE A 258 4.29 28.93 -7.24
C PHE A 258 3.07 29.37 -8.05
N GLY A 259 2.06 28.52 -8.07
CA GLY A 259 0.77 28.78 -8.72
C GLY A 259 0.55 27.90 -9.94
N GLY A 260 -0.71 27.68 -10.30
CA GLY A 260 -1.14 26.91 -11.45
C GLY A 260 -2.17 27.65 -12.31
N PRO A 261 -1.91 28.89 -12.78
CA PRO A 261 -2.77 29.44 -13.80
C PRO A 261 -2.54 28.69 -15.12
N THR A 262 -3.61 28.45 -15.90
CA THR A 262 -3.55 27.77 -17.21
C THR A 262 -2.47 28.33 -18.16
N THR A 263 -2.12 29.60 -18.02
CA THR A 263 -0.89 30.17 -18.61
C THR A 263 0.15 30.35 -17.51
N LEU A 264 1.08 29.40 -17.43
CA LEU A 264 2.13 29.41 -16.41
C LEU A 264 3.04 30.65 -16.54
N PRO A 265 3.51 31.22 -15.42
CA PRO A 265 4.50 32.30 -15.43
C PRO A 265 5.80 31.90 -16.15
N VAL A 266 6.46 32.88 -16.78
CA VAL A 266 7.76 32.65 -17.43
C VAL A 266 8.80 32.14 -16.43
N GLY A 267 9.48 31.05 -16.75
CA GLY A 267 10.52 30.43 -15.92
C GLY A 267 10.00 29.34 -14.98
N GLN A 268 8.69 29.13 -14.93
CA GLN A 268 8.06 28.06 -14.17
C GLN A 268 7.84 26.83 -15.07
N ASN A 269 8.10 25.64 -14.53
CA ASN A 269 8.09 24.37 -15.26
C ASN A 269 7.07 23.36 -14.69
N HIS A 270 6.09 23.86 -13.94
CA HIS A 270 4.96 23.13 -13.35
C HIS A 270 3.79 24.08 -13.12
N GLY A 271 2.59 23.58 -12.90
CA GLY A 271 1.44 24.31 -12.37
C GLY A 271 0.90 23.67 -11.10
N SER A 272 -0.39 23.39 -11.08
CA SER A 272 -1.09 22.66 -10.02
C SER A 272 -0.78 21.16 -10.13
N THR A 273 0.08 20.66 -9.24
CA THR A 273 0.48 19.24 -9.23
C THR A 273 -0.48 18.42 -8.36
N THR A 274 -0.89 17.26 -8.87
CA THR A 274 -1.91 16.40 -8.25
C THR A 274 -1.33 15.17 -7.58
N ALA A 275 -0.20 14.68 -8.08
CA ALA A 275 0.46 13.49 -7.59
C ALA A 275 1.98 13.62 -7.80
N VAL A 276 2.74 12.92 -6.97
CA VAL A 276 4.21 12.88 -7.05
C VAL A 276 4.72 11.46 -6.79
N HIS A 277 5.75 11.07 -7.55
CA HIS A 277 6.59 9.91 -7.27
C HIS A 277 8.06 10.33 -7.37
N VAL A 278 8.93 9.73 -6.56
CA VAL A 278 10.37 10.07 -6.53
C VAL A 278 11.22 8.81 -6.53
N GLU A 279 12.22 8.81 -7.40
CA GLU A 279 13.27 7.79 -7.49
C GLU A 279 14.65 8.43 -7.22
N GLY A 280 15.52 7.74 -6.51
CA GLY A 280 16.86 8.24 -6.16
C GLY A 280 16.84 9.36 -5.11
N SER A 281 17.95 10.08 -4.99
CA SER A 281 18.07 11.22 -4.05
C SER A 281 19.07 12.26 -4.54
N LEU A 282 18.97 13.49 -4.01
CA LEU A 282 19.97 14.53 -4.27
C LEU A 282 21.37 14.10 -3.83
N ALA A 283 21.47 13.45 -2.66
CA ALA A 283 22.74 13.02 -2.09
C ALA A 283 23.43 11.95 -2.93
N ALA A 284 22.65 11.06 -3.56
CA ALA A 284 23.16 10.06 -4.50
C ALA A 284 23.41 10.64 -5.91
N GLY A 285 22.97 11.87 -6.19
CA GLY A 285 23.16 12.54 -7.47
C GLY A 285 22.33 11.96 -8.62
N ASN A 286 21.27 11.22 -8.32
CA ASN A 286 20.44 10.50 -9.28
C ASN A 286 18.94 10.79 -9.12
N LEU A 287 18.57 11.92 -8.47
CA LEU A 287 17.18 12.27 -8.21
C LEU A 287 16.37 12.40 -9.51
N LYS A 288 15.28 11.63 -9.58
CA LYS A 288 14.19 11.83 -10.54
C LYS A 288 12.90 12.08 -9.79
N VAL A 289 12.15 13.07 -10.25
CA VAL A 289 10.83 13.42 -9.74
C VAL A 289 9.83 13.23 -10.87
N TYR A 290 8.69 12.63 -10.57
CA TYR A 290 7.59 12.47 -11.50
C TYR A 290 6.36 13.18 -10.95
N THR A 291 5.64 13.92 -11.78
CA THR A 291 4.38 14.59 -11.41
C THR A 291 3.27 14.31 -12.40
N ILE A 292 2.03 14.42 -11.94
CA ILE A 292 0.88 14.73 -12.80
C ILE A 292 0.45 16.17 -12.50
N ASP A 293 0.17 16.93 -13.55
CA ASP A 293 -0.04 18.37 -13.47
C ASP A 293 -1.20 18.80 -14.37
N GLU A 294 -2.19 19.53 -13.82
CA GLU A 294 -3.40 19.90 -14.58
C GLU A 294 -3.21 21.09 -15.52
N ASP A 295 -2.18 21.91 -15.31
CA ASP A 295 -1.95 23.11 -16.11
C ASP A 295 -0.83 22.93 -17.13
N LEU A 296 0.08 21.98 -16.87
CA LEU A 296 1.24 21.75 -17.71
C LEU A 296 0.89 20.99 -19.00
N THR A 297 1.33 21.54 -20.13
CA THR A 297 1.15 20.98 -21.48
C THR A 297 2.48 20.99 -22.24
N SER A 298 2.54 20.32 -23.40
CA SER A 298 3.77 20.37 -24.22
C SER A 298 4.02 21.76 -24.82
N ALA A 299 2.98 22.59 -24.96
CA ALA A 299 3.08 23.95 -25.50
C ALA A 299 3.96 24.89 -24.67
N GLN A 300 4.16 24.60 -23.37
CA GLN A 300 5.07 25.40 -22.52
C GLN A 300 6.55 25.20 -22.89
N PHE A 301 6.92 24.08 -23.50
CA PHE A 301 8.32 23.71 -23.71
C PHE A 301 8.72 23.65 -25.18
N VAL A 302 7.76 23.44 -26.08
CA VAL A 302 8.00 23.29 -27.51
C VAL A 302 7.07 24.21 -28.28
N GLU A 303 7.63 25.02 -29.18
CA GLU A 303 6.84 25.85 -30.09
C GLU A 303 5.91 24.96 -30.94
N GLY A 304 4.61 25.24 -30.90
CA GLY A 304 3.60 24.40 -31.55
C GLY A 304 3.27 23.10 -30.81
N GLY A 305 3.71 22.94 -29.56
CA GLY A 305 3.32 21.83 -28.70
C GLY A 305 1.81 21.78 -28.43
N SER A 306 1.32 20.61 -27.99
CA SER A 306 -0.08 20.43 -27.63
C SER A 306 -0.47 21.31 -26.43
N THR A 307 -1.70 21.83 -26.46
CA THR A 307 -2.33 22.57 -25.35
C THR A 307 -3.44 21.74 -24.70
N THR A 308 -3.50 20.44 -24.99
CA THR A 308 -4.61 19.55 -24.59
C THR A 308 -4.13 18.31 -23.85
N ASP A 309 -2.81 18.14 -23.72
CA ASP A 309 -2.14 17.07 -23.00
C ASP A 309 -1.89 17.42 -21.52
N GLN A 310 -2.85 18.12 -20.91
CA GLN A 310 -2.91 18.32 -19.47
C GLN A 310 -3.05 16.98 -18.76
N ASN A 311 -2.67 16.92 -17.48
CA ASN A 311 -2.67 15.68 -16.69
C ASN A 311 -1.76 14.57 -17.26
N SER A 312 -0.74 14.96 -18.04
CA SER A 312 0.32 14.04 -18.43
C SER A 312 1.21 13.67 -17.25
N LEU A 313 1.87 12.51 -17.36
CA LEU A 313 2.97 12.11 -16.49
C LEU A 313 4.26 12.78 -16.97
N TRP A 314 4.87 13.60 -16.11
CA TRP A 314 6.08 14.37 -16.41
C TRP A 314 7.26 13.88 -15.56
N GLU A 315 8.43 13.65 -16.16
CA GLU A 315 9.70 13.35 -15.47
C GLU A 315 10.60 14.59 -15.42
N TYR A 316 11.10 14.91 -14.23
CA TYR A 316 12.16 15.88 -13.96
C TYR A 316 13.41 15.11 -13.55
N ASN A 317 14.40 15.04 -14.45
CA ASN A 317 15.69 14.41 -14.15
C ASN A 317 16.63 15.42 -13.49
N ILE A 318 16.57 15.54 -12.17
CA ILE A 318 17.21 16.59 -11.38
C ILE A 318 18.65 16.25 -11.01
N GLY A 319 18.98 14.96 -10.86
CA GLY A 319 20.33 14.52 -10.49
C GLY A 319 20.75 15.04 -9.11
N SER A 320 21.79 15.86 -9.05
CA SER A 320 22.31 16.46 -7.81
C SER A 320 21.73 17.85 -7.48
N GLY A 321 20.68 18.29 -8.20
CA GLY A 321 20.09 19.62 -8.04
C GLY A 321 20.75 20.70 -8.91
N PRO A 322 20.67 21.99 -8.53
CA PRO A 322 20.14 22.52 -7.28
C PRO A 322 18.60 22.56 -7.22
N PHE A 323 18.07 22.90 -6.05
CA PHE A 323 16.68 23.37 -5.90
C PHE A 323 16.62 24.91 -5.78
N PRO A 324 15.53 25.54 -6.26
CA PRO A 324 14.50 24.95 -7.12
C PRO A 324 15.06 24.55 -8.49
N SER A 325 14.65 23.40 -9.01
CA SER A 325 15.19 22.82 -10.24
C SER A 325 14.47 23.34 -11.48
N ALA A 326 15.19 24.09 -12.32
CA ALA A 326 14.69 24.59 -13.60
C ALA A 326 14.86 23.59 -14.76
N VAL A 327 15.03 22.29 -14.47
CA VAL A 327 15.10 21.26 -15.52
C VAL A 327 13.80 21.26 -16.33
N VAL A 328 13.92 21.18 -17.65
CA VAL A 328 12.75 21.03 -18.53
C VAL A 328 12.23 19.60 -18.37
N PRO A 329 10.98 19.40 -17.93
CA PRO A 329 10.44 18.06 -17.77
C PRO A 329 10.23 17.36 -19.11
N THR A 330 10.33 16.04 -19.09
CA THR A 330 10.02 15.17 -20.23
C THR A 330 8.67 14.52 -20.03
N LYS A 331 7.78 14.62 -21.02
CA LYS A 331 6.49 13.91 -21.00
C LYS A 331 6.73 12.41 -21.18
N ILE A 332 6.28 11.60 -20.22
CA ILE A 332 6.44 10.15 -20.23
C ILE A 332 5.20 9.46 -20.79
N ALA A 333 4.00 9.89 -20.37
CA ALA A 333 2.74 9.32 -20.81
C ALA A 333 1.60 10.35 -20.73
N GLU A 334 0.59 10.22 -21.60
CA GLU A 334 -0.57 11.14 -21.65
C GLU A 334 -1.95 10.41 -21.80
N PRO A 335 -2.23 9.31 -21.06
CA PRO A 335 -3.52 8.62 -21.21
C PRO A 335 -4.68 9.34 -20.48
N LEU A 336 -4.38 10.33 -19.64
CA LEU A 336 -5.36 10.99 -18.78
C LEU A 336 -5.98 12.20 -19.48
N ILE A 337 -7.16 12.60 -19.01
CA ILE A 337 -7.93 13.71 -19.57
C ILE A 337 -7.77 14.97 -18.71
N PRO A 338 -7.94 16.18 -19.30
CA PRO A 338 -8.03 17.42 -18.53
C PRO A 338 -9.20 17.45 -17.54
N LEU A 339 -9.11 18.31 -16.52
CA LEU A 339 -10.18 18.60 -15.54
C LEU A 339 -10.69 17.34 -14.81
N ALA A 340 -9.79 16.40 -14.55
CA ALA A 340 -10.02 15.23 -13.72
C ALA A 340 -9.12 15.29 -12.48
N THR A 341 -9.59 14.73 -11.37
CA THR A 341 -8.71 14.44 -10.24
C THR A 341 -7.90 13.20 -10.60
N THR A 342 -6.58 13.30 -10.56
CA THR A 342 -5.68 12.24 -11.03
C THR A 342 -4.84 11.71 -9.89
N ASP A 343 -4.27 10.52 -10.07
CA ASP A 343 -3.30 9.92 -9.15
C ASP A 343 -2.32 9.03 -9.93
N MET A 344 -1.20 8.70 -9.33
CA MET A 344 -0.26 7.72 -9.90
C MET A 344 0.32 6.81 -8.85
N GLU A 345 0.68 5.60 -9.27
CA GLU A 345 1.50 4.70 -8.50
C GLU A 345 2.54 4.02 -9.40
N ARG A 346 3.75 3.81 -8.86
CA ARG A 346 4.83 3.08 -9.52
C ARG A 346 4.87 1.65 -8.96
N GLY A 347 4.62 0.66 -9.81
CA GLY A 347 4.75 -0.75 -9.43
C GLY A 347 6.20 -1.15 -9.18
N ALA A 348 6.41 -2.17 -8.36
CA ALA A 348 7.71 -2.82 -8.16
C ALA A 348 8.27 -3.47 -9.45
N ASP A 349 7.39 -3.71 -10.43
CA ASP A 349 7.74 -4.14 -11.79
C ASP A 349 8.11 -2.97 -12.74
N GLY A 350 8.10 -1.74 -12.23
CA GLY A 350 8.38 -0.51 -12.94
C GLY A 350 7.21 0.04 -13.75
N LYS A 351 6.06 -0.64 -13.86
CA LYS A 351 4.90 -0.10 -14.60
C LYS A 351 4.29 1.09 -13.86
N TRP A 352 3.62 1.96 -14.60
CA TRP A 352 2.87 3.07 -14.02
C TRP A 352 1.38 2.74 -14.00
N TYR A 353 0.75 2.96 -12.86
CA TYR A 353 -0.68 2.87 -12.64
C TYR A 353 -1.20 4.30 -12.59
N LEU A 354 -1.81 4.76 -13.67
CA LEU A 354 -2.29 6.13 -13.80
C LEU A 354 -3.80 6.14 -13.64
N MET A 355 -4.28 6.87 -12.63
CA MET A 355 -5.68 6.91 -12.27
C MET A 355 -6.24 8.30 -12.53
N GLN A 356 -7.49 8.35 -12.98
CA GLN A 356 -8.27 9.57 -13.07
C GLN A 356 -9.70 9.34 -12.59
N THR A 357 -10.27 10.37 -12.00
CA THR A 357 -11.69 10.45 -11.72
C THR A 357 -12.27 11.77 -12.12
N ARG A 358 -13.31 11.65 -12.94
CA ARG A 358 -14.24 12.71 -13.25
C ARG A 358 -15.63 12.14 -12.98
N ASN A 359 -16.11 12.31 -11.76
CA ASN A 359 -17.31 11.64 -11.26
C ASN A 359 -18.49 11.78 -12.23
N GLY A 360 -19.04 10.65 -12.69
CA GLY A 360 -20.14 10.60 -13.65
C GLY A 360 -19.77 10.87 -15.13
N ALA A 361 -18.48 11.06 -15.45
CA ALA A 361 -18.04 11.25 -16.83
C ALA A 361 -18.16 9.96 -17.64
N LEU A 362 -18.90 10.02 -18.74
CA LEU A 362 -19.07 8.91 -19.66
C LEU A 362 -17.85 8.77 -20.57
N ASN A 363 -17.59 7.55 -21.02
CA ASN A 363 -16.49 7.18 -21.92
C ASN A 363 -15.09 7.58 -21.41
N SER A 364 -14.90 7.59 -20.09
CA SER A 364 -13.63 7.91 -19.45
C SER A 364 -13.14 6.71 -18.65
N PRO A 365 -12.00 6.08 -19.02
CA PRO A 365 -11.38 5.07 -18.19
C PRO A 365 -10.90 5.66 -16.87
N THR A 366 -11.05 4.92 -15.78
CA THR A 366 -10.55 5.32 -14.45
C THR A 366 -9.09 4.94 -14.24
N LEU A 367 -8.67 3.77 -14.68
CA LEU A 367 -7.33 3.23 -14.43
C LEU A 367 -6.67 2.80 -15.74
N PHE A 368 -5.45 3.27 -15.92
CA PHE A 368 -4.52 2.79 -16.94
C PHE A 368 -3.34 2.11 -16.30
N VAL A 369 -2.82 1.07 -16.94
CA VAL A 369 -1.45 0.60 -16.70
C VAL A 369 -0.64 0.91 -17.95
N VAL A 370 0.47 1.62 -17.78
CA VAL A 370 1.40 1.91 -18.88
C VAL A 370 2.77 1.31 -18.60
N SER A 371 3.52 1.01 -19.66
CA SER A 371 4.86 0.44 -19.58
C SER A 371 5.81 1.35 -18.76
N ALA A 372 6.92 0.77 -18.28
CA ALA A 372 7.84 1.49 -17.40
C ALA A 372 8.45 2.77 -18.01
N ASP A 373 8.59 2.79 -19.33
CA ASP A 373 9.04 3.93 -20.14
C ASP A 373 7.90 4.85 -20.60
N GLY A 374 6.65 4.55 -20.24
CA GLY A 374 5.45 5.30 -20.61
C GLY A 374 4.98 5.14 -22.06
N SER A 375 5.70 4.37 -22.88
CA SER A 375 5.47 4.32 -24.34
C SER A 375 4.22 3.55 -24.77
N THR A 376 3.72 2.65 -23.92
CA THR A 376 2.63 1.73 -24.26
C THR A 376 1.58 1.67 -23.17
N VAL A 377 0.31 1.86 -23.54
CA VAL A 377 -0.83 1.52 -22.68
C VAL A 377 -1.05 0.02 -22.71
N LEU A 378 -0.83 -0.63 -21.56
CA LEU A 378 -0.95 -2.07 -21.37
C LEU A 378 -2.34 -2.49 -20.87
N PHE A 379 -3.03 -1.57 -20.19
CA PHE A 379 -4.37 -1.80 -19.66
C PHE A 379 -5.18 -0.50 -19.68
N ASN A 380 -6.47 -0.63 -19.98
CA ASN A 380 -7.48 0.42 -19.94
C ASN A 380 -8.75 -0.15 -19.28
N SER A 381 -9.13 0.37 -18.11
CA SER A 381 -10.23 -0.20 -17.31
C SER A 381 -11.61 -0.11 -18.00
N LEU A 382 -11.85 0.87 -18.87
CA LEU A 382 -13.11 0.96 -19.61
C LEU A 382 -13.17 -0.10 -20.72
N GLU A 383 -12.07 -0.35 -21.42
CA GLU A 383 -12.00 -1.44 -22.41
C GLU A 383 -12.11 -2.81 -21.74
N ALA A 384 -11.47 -2.99 -20.59
CA ALA A 384 -11.65 -4.17 -19.75
C ALA A 384 -13.10 -4.32 -19.29
N THR A 385 -13.76 -3.23 -18.91
CA THR A 385 -15.19 -3.22 -18.55
C THR A 385 -16.06 -3.67 -19.71
N ARG A 386 -15.85 -3.12 -20.91
CA ARG A 386 -16.59 -3.50 -22.13
C ARG A 386 -16.44 -4.97 -22.46
N THR A 387 -15.22 -5.49 -22.29
CA THR A 387 -14.91 -6.91 -22.50
C THR A 387 -15.62 -7.78 -21.45
N LEU A 388 -15.46 -7.45 -20.17
CA LEU A 388 -16.02 -8.21 -19.04
C LEU A 388 -17.56 -8.26 -19.08
N THR A 389 -18.20 -7.17 -19.48
CA THR A 389 -19.66 -7.04 -19.54
C THR A 389 -20.25 -7.48 -20.89
N ALA A 390 -19.41 -7.90 -21.84
CA ALA A 390 -19.81 -8.16 -23.23
C ALA A 390 -20.61 -7.01 -23.87
N ASN A 391 -20.32 -5.77 -23.47
CA ASN A 391 -21.00 -4.57 -23.94
C ASN A 391 -19.96 -3.62 -24.56
N PRO A 392 -19.71 -3.68 -25.88
CA PRO A 392 -18.72 -2.83 -26.55
C PRO A 392 -19.08 -1.33 -26.50
N THR A 393 -20.34 -1.01 -26.24
CA THR A 393 -20.85 0.36 -26.12
C THR A 393 -21.00 0.83 -24.68
N ALA A 394 -20.48 0.08 -23.69
CA ALA A 394 -20.48 0.53 -22.31
C ALA A 394 -19.75 1.88 -22.24
N ASP A 395 -20.45 2.86 -21.72
CA ASP A 395 -20.00 4.25 -21.56
C ASP A 395 -19.60 4.54 -20.11
N ARG A 396 -19.80 3.58 -19.20
CA ARG A 396 -19.40 3.69 -17.80
C ARG A 396 -18.35 2.64 -17.47
N ASP A 397 -17.26 3.12 -16.88
CA ASP A 397 -16.24 2.26 -16.29
C ASP A 397 -16.78 1.64 -14.99
N ILE A 398 -16.48 0.36 -14.75
CA ILE A 398 -16.79 -0.29 -13.47
C ILE A 398 -16.11 0.43 -12.29
N LEU A 399 -14.96 1.07 -12.54
CA LEU A 399 -14.15 1.76 -11.56
C LEU A 399 -14.46 3.27 -11.43
N GLN A 400 -15.48 3.81 -12.11
CA GLN A 400 -15.77 5.26 -12.30
C GLN A 400 -15.78 6.17 -11.05
N TYR A 401 -15.75 5.62 -9.84
CA TYR A 401 -15.82 6.35 -8.58
C TYR A 401 -14.65 6.03 -7.64
N CYS A 402 -13.44 5.87 -8.17
CA CYS A 402 -12.23 5.66 -7.38
C CYS A 402 -11.36 6.92 -7.34
N ASN A 403 -10.90 7.37 -6.18
CA ASN A 403 -10.17 8.65 -6.03
C ASN A 403 -8.68 8.52 -5.70
N GLY A 404 -8.17 7.32 -5.38
CA GLY A 404 -6.75 7.07 -5.14
C GLY A 404 -6.37 5.65 -5.57
N VAL A 405 -5.10 5.43 -5.89
CA VAL A 405 -4.58 4.14 -6.34
C VAL A 405 -3.29 3.77 -5.61
N ALA A 406 -3.15 2.52 -5.20
CA ALA A 406 -1.92 1.98 -4.63
C ALA A 406 -1.68 0.55 -5.08
N VAL A 407 -0.42 0.13 -5.16
CA VAL A 407 -0.02 -1.21 -5.58
C VAL A 407 0.71 -1.89 -4.43
N SER A 408 0.35 -3.14 -4.14
CA SER A 408 0.96 -3.86 -3.03
C SER A 408 2.46 -4.11 -3.29
N PRO A 409 3.31 -4.13 -2.24
CA PRO A 409 4.75 -4.36 -2.40
C PRO A 409 5.12 -5.70 -3.06
N ASP A 410 4.21 -6.67 -3.04
CA ASP A 410 4.37 -7.97 -3.71
C ASP A 410 3.93 -7.98 -5.17
N GLN A 411 3.45 -6.84 -5.70
CA GLN A 411 2.96 -6.67 -7.06
C GLN A 411 1.76 -7.57 -7.41
N LYS A 412 1.02 -8.07 -6.41
CA LYS A 412 -0.13 -8.97 -6.61
C LYS A 412 -1.48 -8.29 -6.48
N TRP A 413 -1.54 -7.06 -5.96
CA TRP A 413 -2.79 -6.36 -5.74
C TRP A 413 -2.66 -4.89 -6.15
N VAL A 414 -3.72 -4.37 -6.75
CA VAL A 414 -3.98 -2.93 -6.82
C VAL A 414 -5.19 -2.63 -5.93
N ALA A 415 -5.05 -1.62 -5.08
CA ALA A 415 -6.13 -1.09 -4.26
C ALA A 415 -6.56 0.27 -4.80
N LEU A 416 -7.86 0.52 -4.84
CA LEU A 416 -8.43 1.80 -5.22
C LEU A 416 -9.40 2.30 -4.15
N MET A 417 -9.25 3.58 -3.79
CA MET A 417 -10.12 4.22 -2.80
C MET A 417 -11.47 4.59 -3.43
N LEU A 418 -12.58 3.98 -3.04
CA LEU A 418 -13.90 4.38 -3.55
C LEU A 418 -14.32 5.72 -2.98
N ASN A 419 -15.11 6.45 -3.75
CA ASN A 419 -15.66 7.73 -3.35
C ASN A 419 -16.54 7.61 -2.09
N ILE A 420 -17.20 6.47 -1.86
CA ILE A 420 -18.03 6.22 -0.68
C ILE A 420 -17.28 5.85 0.61
N GLY A 421 -15.95 5.76 0.60
CA GLY A 421 -15.19 5.37 1.79
C GLY A 421 -14.81 3.90 1.87
N ASP A 422 -15.33 3.05 0.96
CA ASP A 422 -14.89 1.67 0.77
C ASP A 422 -13.60 1.55 -0.04
N VAL A 423 -13.05 0.34 -0.11
CA VAL A 423 -11.81 0.05 -0.86
C VAL A 423 -12.06 -1.07 -1.87
N ALA A 424 -11.77 -0.81 -3.15
CA ALA A 424 -11.70 -1.87 -4.16
C ALA A 424 -10.31 -2.49 -4.10
N VAL A 425 -10.24 -3.81 -4.12
CA VAL A 425 -8.98 -4.55 -4.22
C VAL A 425 -9.08 -5.51 -5.38
N ILE A 426 -8.12 -5.43 -6.30
CA ILE A 426 -8.12 -6.16 -7.57
C ILE A 426 -6.81 -6.95 -7.67
N PRO A 427 -6.84 -8.27 -7.89
CA PRO A 427 -5.64 -9.04 -8.16
C PRO A 427 -4.91 -8.53 -9.40
N LEU A 428 -3.60 -8.66 -9.41
CA LEU A 428 -2.73 -8.37 -10.54
C LEU A 428 -2.19 -9.68 -11.13
N ILE A 429 -2.26 -9.81 -12.46
CA ILE A 429 -1.60 -10.87 -13.22
C ILE A 429 -0.52 -10.19 -14.06
N ASP A 430 0.76 -10.46 -13.76
CA ASP A 430 1.90 -9.82 -14.41
C ASP A 430 1.86 -8.28 -14.37
N GLY A 431 1.32 -7.72 -13.28
CA GLY A 431 1.12 -6.27 -13.13
C GLY A 431 -0.07 -5.70 -13.92
N ILE A 432 -0.99 -6.54 -14.38
CA ILE A 432 -2.23 -6.11 -15.06
C ILE A 432 -3.45 -6.44 -14.19
N PRO A 433 -4.36 -5.48 -13.92
CA PRO A 433 -5.56 -5.72 -13.12
C PRO A 433 -6.49 -6.78 -13.71
N ASP A 434 -6.78 -7.80 -12.91
CA ASP A 434 -7.80 -8.81 -13.21
C ASP A 434 -9.18 -8.33 -12.74
N LEU A 435 -9.81 -7.49 -13.57
CA LEU A 435 -11.08 -6.84 -13.26
C LEU A 435 -12.23 -7.83 -13.04
N ALA A 436 -12.15 -9.06 -13.57
CA ALA A 436 -13.15 -10.10 -13.35
C ALA A 436 -13.15 -10.58 -11.89
N ASN A 437 -11.99 -10.53 -11.23
CA ASN A 437 -11.79 -10.94 -9.84
C ASN A 437 -11.68 -9.75 -8.88
N LYS A 438 -12.19 -8.57 -9.27
CA LYS A 438 -12.30 -7.39 -8.40
C LYS A 438 -13.15 -7.70 -7.16
N ARG A 439 -12.79 -7.09 -6.04
CA ARG A 439 -13.46 -7.26 -4.74
C ARG A 439 -13.61 -5.90 -4.06
N VAL A 440 -14.50 -5.82 -3.09
CA VAL A 440 -14.69 -4.62 -2.27
C VAL A 440 -14.52 -4.97 -0.80
N ILE A 441 -13.70 -4.21 -0.08
CA ILE A 441 -13.70 -4.18 1.37
C ILE A 441 -14.75 -3.14 1.77
N ASN A 442 -15.86 -3.60 2.38
CA ASN A 442 -16.81 -2.70 3.01
C ASN A 442 -16.23 -2.21 4.33
N THR A 443 -16.11 -0.90 4.49
CA THR A 443 -15.42 -0.34 5.66
C THR A 443 -16.35 0.32 6.67
N ASP A 444 -17.62 0.58 6.33
CA ASP A 444 -18.66 1.26 7.12
C ASP A 444 -18.23 2.45 8.04
N PRO A 445 -18.95 3.58 8.04
CA PRO A 445 -20.13 3.89 7.22
C PRO A 445 -19.75 4.33 5.81
N ASP A 446 -20.63 4.05 4.85
CA ASP A 446 -20.57 4.58 3.49
C ASP A 446 -20.84 6.09 3.45
N VAL A 447 -19.77 6.89 3.38
CA VAL A 447 -19.87 8.36 3.27
C VAL A 447 -19.00 8.84 2.12
N ILE A 448 -19.60 9.62 1.22
CA ILE A 448 -18.90 10.18 0.06
C ILE A 448 -17.70 11.01 0.50
N SER A 449 -16.66 11.08 -0.34
CA SER A 449 -15.36 11.69 -0.09
C SER A 449 -14.27 10.77 0.46
N GLY A 450 -14.16 9.56 -0.07
CA GLY A 450 -12.89 8.83 -0.10
C GLY A 450 -11.83 9.59 -0.89
N ARG A 451 -10.55 9.52 -0.49
CA ARG A 451 -9.51 10.42 -0.99
C ARG A 451 -8.29 9.70 -1.52
N ASP A 452 -7.53 9.11 -0.62
CA ASP A 452 -6.21 8.59 -0.95
C ASP A 452 -5.91 7.31 -0.19
N ILE A 453 -4.99 6.53 -0.74
CA ILE A 453 -4.69 5.18 -0.30
C ILE A 453 -3.23 4.86 -0.57
N ALA A 454 -2.60 4.10 0.34
CA ALA A 454 -1.22 3.65 0.21
C ALA A 454 -1.07 2.25 0.82
N PHE A 455 -0.04 1.52 0.39
CA PHE A 455 0.41 0.33 1.12
C PHE A 455 1.59 0.67 2.04
N ASP A 456 1.71 -0.03 3.18
CA ASP A 456 2.97 -0.10 3.90
C ASP A 456 3.88 -1.22 3.36
N ALA A 457 5.09 -1.34 3.90
CA ALA A 457 6.06 -2.35 3.46
C ALA A 457 5.58 -3.81 3.69
N ALA A 458 4.69 -4.04 4.66
CA ALA A 458 4.13 -5.35 4.97
C ALA A 458 2.89 -5.67 4.13
N GLY A 459 2.35 -4.68 3.42
CA GLY A 459 1.14 -4.82 2.62
C GLY A 459 -0.15 -4.50 3.38
N ASN A 460 -0.11 -3.81 4.52
CA ASN A 460 -1.33 -3.22 5.07
C ASN A 460 -1.75 -2.02 4.21
N ILE A 461 -3.04 -1.84 4.04
CA ILE A 461 -3.64 -0.72 3.30
C ILE A 461 -3.89 0.42 4.29
N HIS A 462 -3.36 1.60 3.99
CA HIS A 462 -3.57 2.85 4.70
C HIS A 462 -4.45 3.74 3.83
N TYR A 463 -5.58 4.21 4.34
CA TYR A 463 -6.44 5.10 3.54
C TYR A 463 -7.00 6.25 4.37
N VAL A 464 -7.40 7.31 3.66
CA VAL A 464 -8.05 8.48 4.23
C VAL A 464 -9.35 8.83 3.51
N SER A 465 -10.34 9.28 4.29
CA SER A 465 -11.64 9.74 3.80
C SER A 465 -12.05 11.02 4.53
N SER A 466 -12.25 12.11 3.79
CA SER A 466 -12.80 13.33 4.36
C SER A 466 -14.28 13.18 4.71
N GLY A 467 -15.00 12.29 4.01
CA GLY A 467 -16.41 12.02 4.28
C GLY A 467 -16.62 11.39 5.65
N GLN A 468 -15.81 10.37 5.93
CA GLN A 468 -15.80 9.70 7.23
C GLN A 468 -15.07 10.54 8.30
N GLY A 469 -14.16 11.43 7.86
CA GLY A 469 -13.25 12.17 8.72
C GLY A 469 -12.25 11.25 9.41
N LEU A 470 -11.77 10.24 8.68
CA LEU A 470 -11.00 9.12 9.22
C LEU A 470 -9.76 8.81 8.39
N TYR A 471 -8.75 8.34 9.10
CA TYR A 471 -7.63 7.53 8.62
C TYR A 471 -7.80 6.10 9.16
N ARG A 472 -7.64 5.09 8.31
CA ARG A 472 -7.73 3.67 8.71
C ARG A 472 -6.61 2.83 8.12
N VAL A 473 -6.35 1.72 8.80
CA VAL A 473 -5.38 0.69 8.39
C VAL A 473 -6.09 -0.66 8.28
N LEU A 474 -6.03 -1.28 7.11
CA LEU A 474 -6.64 -2.57 6.80
C LEU A 474 -5.55 -3.61 6.52
N ALA A 475 -5.66 -4.78 7.14
CA ALA A 475 -4.66 -5.83 7.04
C ALA A 475 -5.00 -6.87 5.96
N PRO A 476 -3.98 -7.55 5.39
CA PRO A 476 -4.19 -8.70 4.50
C PRO A 476 -4.87 -9.88 5.22
N GLY A 477 -4.74 -9.96 6.55
CA GLY A 477 -5.22 -11.04 7.41
C GLY A 477 -4.47 -12.35 7.22
N GLY A 478 -5.02 -13.44 7.76
CA GLY A 478 -4.42 -14.77 7.70
C GLY A 478 -3.21 -14.94 8.63
N HIS A 479 -2.45 -16.02 8.43
CA HIS A 479 -1.24 -16.32 9.20
C HIS A 479 0.00 -15.77 8.50
N THR A 480 0.66 -14.82 9.16
CA THR A 480 1.73 -14.04 8.55
C THR A 480 2.91 -13.86 9.48
N LYS A 481 4.09 -13.68 8.89
CA LYS A 481 5.34 -13.43 9.57
C LYS A 481 6.08 -12.29 8.90
N ALA A 482 6.57 -11.35 9.70
CA ALA A 482 7.51 -10.33 9.28
C ALA A 482 8.82 -10.48 10.04
N THR A 483 9.93 -10.29 9.32
CA THR A 483 11.27 -10.30 9.90
C THR A 483 12.00 -9.02 9.51
N THR A 484 12.42 -8.24 10.50
CA THR A 484 13.31 -7.09 10.30
C THR A 484 14.67 -7.41 10.88
N SER A 485 15.73 -7.39 10.06
CA SER A 485 17.08 -7.81 10.48
C SER A 485 18.11 -6.73 10.24
N TRP A 486 19.07 -6.59 11.16
CA TRP A 486 20.30 -5.84 10.97
C TRP A 486 21.43 -6.81 10.63
N ASN A 487 21.99 -6.71 9.42
CA ASN A 487 23.04 -7.61 8.94
C ASN A 487 24.47 -7.13 9.25
N GLY A 488 24.62 -6.02 9.97
CA GLY A 488 25.91 -5.37 10.26
C GLY A 488 26.19 -4.14 9.39
N THR A 489 25.44 -3.95 8.30
CA THR A 489 25.60 -2.82 7.37
C THR A 489 24.28 -2.11 7.11
N GLU A 490 23.20 -2.86 6.93
CA GLU A 490 21.88 -2.33 6.60
C GLU A 490 20.77 -3.14 7.30
N PHE A 491 19.59 -2.54 7.36
CA PHE A 491 18.36 -3.24 7.69
C PHE A 491 17.78 -3.94 6.46
N VAL A 492 17.34 -5.17 6.66
CA VAL A 492 16.63 -6.00 5.68
C VAL A 492 15.26 -6.32 6.24
N PHE A 493 14.22 -6.07 5.44
CA PHE A 493 12.85 -6.39 5.78
C PHE A 493 12.34 -7.51 4.86
N GLY A 494 11.77 -8.55 5.46
CA GLY A 494 11.19 -9.69 4.76
C GLY A 494 9.85 -10.08 5.37
N VAL A 495 8.95 -10.58 4.52
CA VAL A 495 7.61 -11.03 4.90
C VAL A 495 7.33 -12.39 4.29
N GLU A 496 6.59 -13.21 5.04
CA GLU A 496 6.22 -14.58 4.69
C GLU A 496 4.76 -14.83 5.05
N THR A 497 4.00 -15.44 4.13
CA THR A 497 2.66 -15.97 4.42
C THR A 497 2.83 -17.42 4.79
N ILE A 498 2.40 -17.79 6.00
CA ILE A 498 2.51 -19.14 6.50
C ILE A 498 1.25 -19.89 6.07
N THR A 499 1.39 -20.73 5.05
CA THR A 499 0.28 -21.52 4.46
C THR A 499 0.00 -22.82 5.21
N THR A 500 0.88 -23.21 6.13
CA THR A 500 0.55 -24.20 7.13
C THR A 500 -0.36 -23.54 8.15
N THR A 501 -1.57 -24.08 8.32
CA THR A 501 -2.43 -23.75 9.46
C THR A 501 -1.53 -23.73 10.71
N PRO A 502 -1.52 -22.66 11.53
CA PRO A 502 -0.82 -22.73 12.80
C PRO A 502 -1.32 -24.01 13.48
N GLY A 503 -0.41 -24.94 13.76
CA GLY A 503 -0.75 -26.14 14.52
C GLY A 503 -1.46 -25.67 15.79
N LEU A 504 -2.53 -26.36 16.19
CA LEU A 504 -3.25 -25.95 17.38
C LEU A 504 -2.26 -25.84 18.54
N ALA A 505 -2.42 -24.83 19.38
CA ALA A 505 -1.60 -24.75 20.58
C ALA A 505 -1.76 -26.06 21.37
N GLY A 506 -0.67 -26.77 21.64
CA GLY A 506 -0.71 -28.08 22.28
C GLY A 506 -0.82 -29.29 21.34
N ASP A 507 -1.01 -29.11 20.03
CA ASP A 507 -0.90 -30.16 19.00
C ASP A 507 0.59 -30.34 18.65
N PHE A 508 1.23 -31.26 19.35
CA PHE A 508 2.65 -31.53 19.24
C PHE A 508 2.98 -32.54 18.14
N ASN A 509 1.98 -33.26 17.63
CA ASN A 509 2.17 -34.24 16.57
C ASN A 509 1.78 -33.70 15.17
N ALA A 510 1.19 -32.50 15.12
CA ALA A 510 0.72 -31.77 13.96
C ALA A 510 -0.41 -32.46 13.16
N ASP A 511 -1.30 -33.20 13.84
CA ASP A 511 -2.44 -33.87 13.22
C ASP A 511 -3.73 -33.03 13.21
N ASN A 512 -3.67 -31.79 13.70
CA ASN A 512 -4.77 -30.84 13.86
C ASN A 512 -5.81 -31.27 14.90
N VAL A 513 -5.41 -32.05 15.90
CA VAL A 513 -6.18 -32.35 17.10
C VAL A 513 -5.25 -32.21 18.31
N VAL A 514 -5.74 -31.64 19.40
CA VAL A 514 -5.01 -31.62 20.67
C VAL A 514 -5.54 -32.72 21.57
N ASP A 515 -4.89 -33.89 21.58
CA ASP A 515 -5.34 -35.06 22.32
C ASP A 515 -4.22 -35.80 23.08
N GLY A 516 -4.48 -37.07 23.44
CA GLY A 516 -3.53 -37.88 24.18
C GLY A 516 -2.27 -38.24 23.40
N ALA A 517 -2.30 -38.20 22.07
CA ALA A 517 -1.14 -38.42 21.22
C ALA A 517 -0.12 -37.27 21.38
N ASP A 518 -0.59 -36.04 21.52
CA ASP A 518 0.28 -34.88 21.79
C ASP A 518 0.92 -34.96 23.16
N PHE A 519 0.15 -35.37 24.16
CA PHE A 519 0.69 -35.62 25.49
C PHE A 519 1.84 -36.63 25.46
N LEU A 520 1.73 -37.68 24.65
CA LEU A 520 2.81 -38.67 24.46
C LEU A 520 4.01 -38.09 23.73
N VAL A 521 3.83 -37.16 22.79
CA VAL A 521 4.92 -36.43 22.15
C VAL A 521 5.67 -35.56 23.16
N TRP A 522 4.94 -34.81 23.99
CA TRP A 522 5.53 -34.04 25.09
C TRP A 522 6.29 -34.93 26.08
N GLN A 523 5.70 -36.04 26.53
CA GLN A 523 6.35 -36.98 27.47
C GLN A 523 7.65 -37.59 26.93
N ARG A 524 7.81 -37.64 25.61
CA ARG A 524 9.02 -38.16 24.95
C ARG A 524 10.03 -37.06 24.61
N GLY A 525 9.77 -35.82 25.04
CA GLY A 525 10.62 -34.66 24.76
C GLY A 525 10.51 -34.16 23.32
N GLY A 526 9.43 -34.49 22.62
CA GLY A 526 9.17 -34.06 21.24
C GLY A 526 8.37 -32.76 21.09
N SER A 527 8.03 -32.10 22.20
CA SER A 527 7.40 -30.78 22.19
C SER A 527 8.44 -29.66 21.95
N PRO A 528 8.02 -28.43 21.58
CA PRO A 528 8.93 -27.32 21.27
C PRO A 528 9.96 -27.00 22.37
N ASN A 529 9.56 -27.13 23.63
CA ASN A 529 10.42 -27.05 24.81
C ASN A 529 10.41 -28.42 25.53
N PRO A 530 11.38 -29.31 25.22
CA PRO A 530 11.36 -30.70 25.66
C PRO A 530 11.12 -30.85 27.18
N LEU A 531 10.07 -31.59 27.53
CA LEU A 531 9.67 -31.91 28.91
C LEU A 531 9.40 -30.68 29.80
N SER A 532 9.16 -29.50 29.21
CA SER A 532 8.90 -28.29 29.97
C SER A 532 7.50 -28.31 30.61
N THR A 533 7.36 -27.64 31.75
CA THR A 533 6.05 -27.39 32.36
C THR A 533 5.21 -26.43 31.53
N GLY A 534 5.84 -25.50 30.78
CA GLY A 534 5.14 -24.55 29.90
C GLY A 534 4.38 -25.25 28.78
N ASP A 535 5.01 -26.19 28.08
CA ASP A 535 4.34 -26.97 27.02
C ASP A 535 3.25 -27.89 27.59
N LEU A 536 3.47 -28.45 28.79
CA LEU A 536 2.43 -29.24 29.46
C LEU A 536 1.19 -28.39 29.79
N ASP A 537 1.40 -27.16 30.27
CA ASP A 537 0.31 -26.25 30.59
C ASP A 537 -0.40 -25.74 29.33
N LEU A 538 0.34 -25.55 28.23
CA LEU A 538 -0.22 -25.27 26.91
C LEU A 538 -1.13 -26.41 26.43
N TRP A 539 -0.66 -27.66 26.46
CA TRP A 539 -1.49 -28.82 26.10
C TRP A 539 -2.74 -28.94 26.97
N LYS A 540 -2.63 -28.76 28.29
CA LYS A 540 -3.80 -28.80 29.18
C LYS A 540 -4.83 -27.73 28.84
N ALA A 541 -4.38 -26.54 28.45
CA ALA A 541 -5.27 -25.41 28.13
C ALA A 541 -6.07 -25.64 26.84
N HIS A 542 -5.55 -26.50 25.95
CA HIS A 542 -6.10 -26.73 24.62
C HIS A 542 -6.57 -28.18 24.38
N PHE A 543 -6.54 -29.05 25.40
CA PHE A 543 -6.96 -30.44 25.27
C PHE A 543 -8.41 -30.56 24.79
N GLY A 544 -8.59 -31.23 23.65
CA GLY A 544 -9.87 -31.39 22.96
C GLY A 544 -10.12 -30.36 21.85
N ASP A 545 -9.22 -29.40 21.63
CA ASP A 545 -9.30 -28.49 20.50
C ASP A 545 -9.08 -29.26 19.19
N VAL A 546 -9.90 -28.96 18.18
CA VAL A 546 -9.82 -29.54 16.84
C VAL A 546 -9.70 -28.42 15.82
N GLY A 547 -8.71 -28.53 14.94
CA GLY A 547 -8.44 -27.55 13.90
C GLY A 547 -9.56 -27.57 12.87
N SER A 548 -10.07 -26.39 12.51
CA SER A 548 -11.01 -26.28 11.39
C SER A 548 -10.27 -26.53 10.08
N ALA A 549 -10.18 -27.80 9.68
CA ALA A 549 -9.85 -28.14 8.31
C ALA A 549 -11.06 -27.81 7.42
N THR A 550 -11.21 -26.55 7.01
CA THR A 550 -11.92 -26.23 5.77
C THR A 550 -11.02 -26.62 4.60
N GLY A 551 -10.82 -27.92 4.43
CA GLY A 551 -10.41 -28.44 3.14
C GLY A 551 -11.49 -28.01 2.16
N ALA A 552 -11.12 -27.17 1.18
CA ALA A 552 -11.92 -26.96 0.00
C ALA A 552 -12.21 -28.35 -0.58
N VAL A 553 -13.43 -28.85 -0.35
CA VAL A 553 -13.94 -29.96 -1.13
C VAL A 553 -14.16 -29.38 -2.52
N GLY A 554 -13.10 -29.36 -3.32
CA GLY A 554 -13.23 -29.17 -4.75
C GLY A 554 -14.28 -30.17 -5.20
N ALA A 555 -15.35 -29.66 -5.83
CA ALA A 555 -16.40 -30.51 -6.36
C ALA A 555 -15.73 -31.63 -7.17
N VAL A 556 -15.77 -32.85 -6.63
CA VAL A 556 -15.33 -34.03 -7.34
C VAL A 556 -16.22 -34.10 -8.58
N PRO A 557 -15.67 -34.04 -9.81
CA PRO A 557 -16.49 -34.22 -10.99
C PRO A 557 -17.17 -35.58 -10.85
N GLU A 558 -18.50 -35.60 -10.79
CA GLU A 558 -19.22 -36.86 -10.71
C GLU A 558 -18.76 -37.74 -11.88
N PRO A 559 -18.36 -39.00 -11.64
CA PRO A 559 -18.11 -39.93 -12.73
C PRO A 559 -19.37 -39.95 -13.60
N SER A 560 -19.17 -39.91 -14.91
CA SER A 560 -20.18 -39.86 -15.96
C SER A 560 -21.09 -41.10 -15.97
N SER A 561 -21.88 -41.25 -14.91
CA SER A 561 -22.92 -42.26 -14.71
C SER A 561 -24.03 -42.10 -15.75
N LEU A 562 -24.22 -40.90 -16.29
CA LEU A 562 -25.04 -40.63 -17.48
C LEU A 562 -24.49 -41.32 -18.74
N ILE A 563 -23.17 -41.37 -18.95
CA ILE A 563 -22.57 -42.03 -20.12
C ILE A 563 -22.65 -43.56 -19.98
N VAL A 564 -22.45 -44.10 -18.77
CA VAL A 564 -22.62 -45.53 -18.50
C VAL A 564 -24.09 -45.96 -18.66
N SER A 565 -25.04 -45.12 -18.23
CA SER A 565 -26.47 -45.37 -18.39
C SER A 565 -26.91 -45.31 -19.86
N LEU A 566 -26.37 -44.37 -20.65
CA LEU A 566 -26.65 -44.25 -22.08
C LEU A 566 -26.05 -45.41 -22.89
N LEU A 567 -24.84 -45.87 -22.53
CA LEU A 567 -24.21 -47.05 -23.15
C LEU A 567 -24.95 -48.36 -22.78
N ALA A 568 -25.45 -48.49 -21.54
CA ALA A 568 -26.28 -49.61 -21.14
C ALA A 568 -27.61 -49.64 -21.91
N MET A 569 -28.27 -48.49 -22.10
CA MET A 569 -29.51 -48.41 -22.88
C MET A 569 -29.29 -48.70 -24.38
N ALA A 570 -28.15 -48.31 -24.95
CA ALA A 570 -27.79 -48.67 -26.33
C ALA A 570 -27.51 -50.18 -26.50
N GLY A 571 -26.95 -50.83 -25.47
CA GLY A 571 -26.75 -52.29 -25.44
C GLY A 571 -28.05 -53.10 -25.44
N PHE A 572 -29.10 -52.63 -24.74
CA PHE A 572 -30.40 -53.31 -24.72
C PHE A 572 -31.22 -53.11 -26.01
N ALA A 573 -30.98 -52.02 -26.75
CA ALA A 573 -31.67 -51.76 -28.02
C ALA A 573 -31.19 -52.67 -29.18
N THR A 574 -29.97 -53.23 -29.09
CA THR A 574 -29.40 -54.09 -30.15
C THR A 574 -29.74 -55.58 -29.98
N PHE A 575 -30.32 -56.00 -28.85
CA PHE A 575 -30.70 -57.40 -28.59
C PHE A 575 -32.15 -57.78 -28.94
N ARG A 576 -32.94 -56.87 -29.51
CA ARG A 576 -34.29 -57.18 -30.04
C ARG A 576 -34.31 -57.19 -31.57
N ARG A 577 -33.75 -58.25 -32.17
CA ARG A 577 -34.29 -58.91 -33.38
C ARG A 577 -33.41 -60.09 -33.81
N ARG A 578 -33.87 -61.30 -33.48
CA ARG A 578 -33.92 -62.49 -34.36
C ARG A 578 -34.36 -63.66 -33.49
N VAL A 579 -35.58 -64.16 -33.71
CA VAL A 579 -35.93 -65.58 -33.92
C VAL A 579 -37.45 -65.65 -34.18
N ALA A 580 -37.79 -66.30 -35.31
CA ALA A 580 -39.09 -66.80 -35.80
C ALA A 580 -40.21 -65.78 -36.07
#